data_AF-A0A940HV13-F1
#
_entry.id   AF-A0A940HV13-F1
#
_cell.length_a   1.000
_cell.length_b   1.000
_cell.length_c   1.000
_cell.angle_alpha   90.00
_cell.angle_beta   90.00
_cell.angle_gamma   90.00
#
_symmetry.space_group_name_H-M   'P 1'
#
loop_
_entity.id
_entity.type
_entity.pdbx_description
1 polymer ?
#
loop_
_entity_poly.entity_id
_entity_poly.type
_entity_poly.pdbx_seq_one_letter_code
_entity_poly.pdbx_strand_id
1 'polypeptide(L)'
;MGFQTEVNGYQISLFNARNYDPNSTDNSWNFDQLYSDEEYDDYQFVTRHGIEVSLNNQRLSAALIMGGSGATDIHIHAFVANDNKLIVCCSNNVYCLSIPELDLLWRVKCDEATCFQIFAYKDNFIVHGELQITCLHQNGKQKWEFSGTDIFVTPNGKDNFQIVDGCIYVTNWDLVQVILDADTGKVMNEGDQP
;
A
#
# COMPACT_ATOMS: atom_id res chain seq x y z
N MET A 1 13.48 9.18 -4.92
CA MET A 1 12.75 8.90 -6.18
C MET A 1 11.27 8.94 -5.86
N GLY A 2 10.45 9.53 -6.72
CA GLY A 2 9.01 9.68 -6.52
C GLY A 2 8.24 9.10 -7.70
N PHE A 3 6.94 8.91 -7.50
CA PHE A 3 6.01 8.42 -8.51
C PHE A 3 4.92 9.47 -8.73
N GLN A 4 4.42 9.58 -9.95
CA GLN A 4 3.36 10.51 -10.30
C GLN A 4 2.21 9.78 -10.99
N THR A 5 0.99 10.19 -10.69
CA THR A 5 -0.22 9.74 -11.38
C THR A 5 -1.18 10.92 -11.56
N GLU A 6 -2.20 10.74 -12.39
CA GLU A 6 -3.26 11.73 -12.60
C GLU A 6 -4.63 11.07 -12.47
N VAL A 7 -5.53 11.73 -11.74
CA VAL A 7 -6.93 11.32 -11.60
C VAL A 7 -7.83 12.55 -11.68
N ASN A 8 -8.81 12.55 -12.58
CA ASN A 8 -9.78 13.66 -12.73
C ASN A 8 -9.12 15.05 -12.87
N GLY A 9 -7.96 15.11 -13.52
CA GLY A 9 -7.16 16.34 -13.70
C GLY A 9 -6.29 16.72 -12.50
N TYR A 10 -6.40 16.03 -11.37
CA TYR A 10 -5.50 16.19 -10.24
C TYR A 10 -4.22 15.40 -10.47
N GLN A 11 -3.08 16.09 -10.41
CA GLN A 11 -1.76 15.48 -10.43
C GLN A 11 -1.37 15.10 -9.00
N ILE A 12 -1.05 13.83 -8.79
CA ILE A 12 -0.70 13.27 -7.48
C ILE A 12 0.76 12.82 -7.54
N SER A 13 1.59 13.37 -6.65
CA SER A 13 2.99 12.98 -6.48
C SER A 13 3.18 12.25 -5.16
N LEU A 14 3.76 11.06 -5.21
CA LEU A 14 4.16 10.27 -4.04
C LEU A 14 5.69 10.20 -3.98
N PHE A 15 6.30 10.47 -2.84
CA PHE A 15 7.75 10.46 -2.70
C PHE A 15 8.21 10.01 -1.31
N ASN A 16 9.41 9.44 -1.26
CA ASN A 16 10.04 9.04 -0.02
C ASN A 16 10.44 10.29 0.78
N ALA A 17 9.85 10.48 1.95
CA ALA A 17 10.10 11.60 2.87
C ALA A 17 10.87 11.12 4.12
N ARG A 18 11.80 10.16 3.95
CA ARG A 18 12.52 9.50 5.06
C ARG A 18 13.23 10.47 6.01
N ASN A 19 13.69 11.61 5.49
CA ASN A 19 14.42 12.63 6.26
C ASN A 19 13.49 13.67 6.91
N TYR A 20 12.17 13.54 6.78
CA TYR A 20 11.24 14.43 7.46
C TYR A 20 11.26 14.15 8.97
N ASP A 21 11.38 15.22 9.76
CA ASP A 21 11.39 15.19 11.22
C ASP A 21 10.27 16.10 11.72
N PRO A 22 9.17 15.57 12.30
CA PRO A 22 8.05 16.38 12.78
C PRO A 22 8.44 17.48 13.78
N ASN A 23 9.56 17.32 14.48
CA ASN A 23 10.07 18.26 15.48
C ASN A 23 11.10 19.26 14.92
N SER A 24 11.42 19.18 13.62
CA SER A 24 12.37 20.07 12.95
C SER A 24 11.67 21.21 12.20
N THR A 25 12.16 22.44 12.40
CA THR A 25 11.77 23.60 11.59
C THR A 25 12.51 23.65 10.24
N ASP A 26 13.52 22.81 10.06
CA ASP A 26 14.40 22.81 8.87
C ASP A 26 13.93 21.83 7.78
N ASN A 27 12.71 21.27 7.94
CA ASN A 27 12.13 20.39 6.94
C ASN A 27 12.00 21.09 5.58
N SER A 28 12.42 20.40 4.52
CA SER A 28 12.29 20.89 3.14
C SER A 28 10.86 20.81 2.59
N TRP A 29 9.97 20.11 3.30
CA TRP A 29 8.57 19.93 2.92
C TRP A 29 7.65 20.38 4.04
N ASN A 30 6.56 21.04 3.65
CA ASN A 30 5.45 21.36 4.54
C ASN A 30 4.28 20.46 4.16
N PHE A 31 3.75 19.73 5.14
CA PHE A 31 2.57 18.90 4.98
C PHE A 31 1.41 19.54 5.74
N ASP A 32 0.21 19.50 5.14
CA ASP A 32 -1.00 20.04 5.76
C ASP A 32 -1.61 19.01 6.74
N GLN A 33 -1.36 17.72 6.48
CA GLN A 33 -1.85 16.60 7.28
C GLN A 33 -0.72 15.61 7.58
N LEU A 34 -0.73 15.02 8.78
CA LEU A 34 0.20 13.98 9.21
C LEU A 34 -0.59 12.79 9.75
N TYR A 35 -0.32 11.59 9.21
CA TYR A 35 -0.95 10.35 9.64
C TYR A 35 0.11 9.30 9.96
N SER A 36 -0.09 8.57 11.06
CA SER A 36 0.81 7.50 11.52
C SER A 36 0.02 6.25 11.90
N ASP A 37 0.65 5.08 11.92
CA ASP A 37 0.13 3.84 12.49
C ASP A 37 0.34 3.75 14.00
N GLU A 38 1.36 4.45 14.50
CA GLU A 38 1.75 4.53 15.91
C GLU A 38 1.57 5.94 16.49
N GLU A 39 1.60 6.05 17.82
CA GLU A 39 1.68 7.35 18.49
C GLU A 39 3.06 7.99 18.26
N TYR A 40 3.12 9.33 18.27
CA TYR A 40 4.30 10.13 17.95
C TYR A 40 5.38 10.04 19.05
N ASP A 41 6.06 8.91 19.14
CA ASP A 41 7.40 8.79 19.74
C ASP A 41 8.39 8.51 18.59
N ASP A 42 9.00 9.59 18.08
CA ASP A 42 9.68 9.77 16.78
C ASP A 42 10.68 8.71 16.30
N TYR A 43 11.10 7.79 17.16
CA TYR A 43 12.20 6.87 16.88
C TYR A 43 11.80 5.58 16.17
N GLN A 44 10.51 5.35 15.89
CA GLN A 44 10.04 4.05 15.37
C GLN A 44 9.60 4.07 13.91
N PHE A 45 9.38 5.23 13.28
CA PHE A 45 8.93 5.25 11.87
C PHE A 45 10.03 4.89 10.88
N VAL A 46 9.95 3.71 10.29
CA VAL A 46 10.85 3.25 9.22
C VAL A 46 10.40 3.70 7.83
N THR A 47 9.10 3.95 7.64
CA THR A 47 8.50 4.36 6.37
C THR A 47 7.88 5.74 6.52
N ARG A 48 8.19 6.63 5.58
CA ARG A 48 7.61 7.97 5.48
C ARG A 48 7.34 8.29 4.01
N HIS A 49 6.08 8.46 3.64
CA HIS A 49 5.66 8.77 2.28
C HIS A 49 4.96 10.13 2.26
N GLY A 50 5.60 11.09 1.57
CA GLY A 50 4.99 12.37 1.25
C GLY A 50 4.08 12.23 0.05
N ILE A 51 2.92 12.87 0.12
CA ILE A 51 1.90 12.87 -0.93
C ILE A 51 1.55 14.33 -1.19
N GLU A 52 1.57 14.75 -2.45
CA GLU A 52 1.15 16.09 -2.87
C GLU A 52 0.11 15.98 -3.98
N VAL A 53 -0.99 16.72 -3.86
CA VAL A 53 -2.01 16.86 -4.90
C VAL A 53 -1.94 18.28 -5.45
N SER A 54 -1.96 18.40 -6.77
CA SER A 54 -1.98 19.68 -7.47
C SER A 54 -2.97 19.68 -8.63
N LEU A 55 -3.44 20.87 -9.01
CA LEU A 55 -4.27 21.09 -10.19
C LEU A 55 -3.69 22.28 -10.94
N ASN A 56 -3.46 22.14 -12.25
CA ASN A 56 -2.84 23.18 -13.08
C ASN A 56 -1.53 23.73 -12.48
N ASN A 57 -0.67 22.85 -11.96
CA ASN A 57 0.59 23.16 -11.28
C ASN A 57 0.45 23.99 -9.99
N GLN A 58 -0.75 24.13 -9.43
CA GLN A 58 -0.98 24.72 -8.13
C GLN A 58 -1.19 23.62 -7.10
N ARG A 59 -0.31 23.55 -6.09
CA ARG A 59 -0.47 22.66 -4.93
C ARG A 59 -1.80 22.95 -4.24
N LEU A 60 -2.61 21.91 -4.05
CA LEU A 60 -3.89 21.96 -3.35
C LEU A 60 -3.76 21.43 -1.92
N SER A 61 -3.05 20.33 -1.75
CA SER A 61 -2.83 19.67 -0.46
C SER A 61 -1.51 18.89 -0.46
N ALA A 62 -0.95 18.65 0.72
CA ALA A 62 0.02 17.59 0.92
C ALA A 62 -0.17 16.90 2.27
N ALA A 63 0.07 15.59 2.30
CA ALA A 63 0.02 14.77 3.50
C ALA A 63 1.31 13.96 3.64
N LEU A 64 1.66 13.64 4.88
CA LEU A 64 2.67 12.65 5.21
C LEU A 64 1.98 11.45 5.84
N ILE A 65 2.22 10.26 5.29
CA ILE A 65 1.87 8.99 5.95
C ILE A 65 3.15 8.33 6.47
N MET A 66 3.07 7.78 7.69
CA MET A 66 4.21 7.20 8.40
C MET A 66 3.86 5.84 8.99
N GLY A 67 4.83 4.93 8.96
CA GLY A 67 4.68 3.55 9.40
C GLY A 67 5.88 3.06 10.22
N GLY A 68 5.61 2.39 11.34
CA GLY A 68 6.61 1.92 12.31
C GLY A 68 7.19 0.54 12.05
N SER A 69 6.48 -0.29 11.27
CA SER A 69 6.80 -1.71 11.10
C SER A 69 7.90 -1.99 10.06
N GLY A 70 7.63 -2.72 8.98
CA GLY A 70 8.59 -2.93 7.90
C GLY A 70 8.67 -1.78 6.92
N ALA A 71 9.69 -1.78 6.06
CA ALA A 71 9.95 -0.71 5.10
C ALA A 71 9.15 -0.92 3.80
N THR A 72 8.30 0.03 3.45
CA THR A 72 7.63 0.07 2.14
C THR A 72 8.36 1.07 1.23
N ASP A 73 8.51 0.75 -0.06
CA ASP A 73 9.04 1.67 -1.05
C ASP A 73 7.95 2.12 -2.04
N ILE A 74 8.19 3.22 -2.74
CA ILE A 74 7.22 3.79 -3.67
C ILE A 74 7.53 3.31 -5.09
N HIS A 75 6.57 2.63 -5.69
CA HIS A 75 6.56 2.20 -7.08
C HIS A 75 5.12 2.12 -7.61
N ILE A 76 4.94 1.72 -8.88
CA ILE A 76 3.64 1.68 -9.58
C ILE A 76 2.55 0.82 -8.88
N HIS A 77 2.94 -0.09 -8.00
CA HIS A 77 2.01 -0.96 -7.25
C HIS A 77 2.01 -0.65 -5.74
N ALA A 78 2.67 0.41 -5.29
CA ALA A 78 2.62 0.83 -3.88
C ALA A 78 1.33 1.58 -3.55
N PHE A 79 0.53 1.94 -4.56
CA PHE A 79 -0.72 2.66 -4.41
C PHE A 79 -1.71 2.33 -5.53
N VAL A 80 -2.98 2.62 -5.28
CA VAL A 80 -4.06 2.66 -6.25
C VAL A 80 -4.73 4.03 -6.14
N ALA A 81 -4.98 4.68 -7.27
CA ALA A 81 -5.76 5.91 -7.31
C ALA A 81 -7.01 5.69 -8.16
N ASN A 82 -8.17 6.10 -7.64
CA ASN A 82 -9.44 6.13 -8.35
C ASN A 82 -10.13 7.49 -8.11
N ASP A 83 -11.29 7.69 -8.73
CA ASP A 83 -11.94 9.00 -8.92
C ASP A 83 -11.78 10.01 -7.79
N ASN A 84 -11.96 9.59 -6.54
CA ASN A 84 -11.87 10.47 -5.37
C ASN A 84 -11.05 9.90 -4.22
N LYS A 85 -10.26 8.83 -4.44
CA LYS A 85 -9.48 8.20 -3.39
C LYS A 85 -8.09 7.82 -3.85
N LEU A 86 -7.14 8.00 -2.95
CA LEU A 86 -5.79 7.48 -3.05
C LEU A 86 -5.59 6.43 -1.95
N ILE A 87 -5.28 5.20 -2.34
CA ILE A 87 -5.02 4.09 -1.44
C ILE A 87 -3.54 3.73 -1.51
N VAL A 88 -2.82 3.74 -0.39
CA VAL A 88 -1.35 3.65 -0.34
C VAL A 88 -0.90 2.65 0.72
N CYS A 89 0.04 1.76 0.36
CA CYS A 89 0.77 0.92 1.31
C CYS A 89 1.80 1.77 2.08
N CYS A 90 1.87 1.60 3.39
CA CYS A 90 2.87 2.24 4.24
C CYS A 90 3.15 1.35 5.45
N SER A 91 4.35 0.75 5.48
CA SER A 91 4.69 -0.31 6.43
C SER A 91 3.66 -1.43 6.38
N ASN A 92 3.19 -1.93 7.52
CA ASN A 92 2.23 -3.01 7.61
C ASN A 92 0.75 -2.55 7.47
N ASN A 93 0.53 -1.27 7.14
CA ASN A 93 -0.78 -0.66 6.99
C ASN A 93 -1.06 -0.23 5.55
N VAL A 94 -2.35 -0.13 5.22
CA VAL A 94 -2.88 0.52 4.02
C VAL A 94 -3.74 1.71 4.44
N TYR A 95 -3.47 2.86 3.83
CA TYR A 95 -4.16 4.12 4.06
C TYR A 95 -5.04 4.45 2.87
N CYS A 96 -6.25 4.94 3.11
CA CYS A 96 -7.10 5.55 2.09
C CYS A 96 -7.34 7.00 2.41
N LEU A 97 -6.94 7.87 1.50
CA LEU A 97 -7.08 9.32 1.59
C LEU A 97 -8.08 9.82 0.54
N SER A 98 -8.79 10.91 0.84
CA SER A 98 -9.61 11.60 -0.16
C SER A 98 -8.75 12.32 -1.20
N ILE A 99 -9.31 12.57 -2.39
CA ILE A 99 -8.75 13.48 -3.39
C ILE A 99 -9.79 14.60 -3.62
N PRO A 100 -9.39 15.88 -3.61
CA PRO A 100 -8.01 16.38 -3.48
C PRO A 100 -7.54 16.65 -2.04
N GLU A 101 -8.36 16.56 -1.01
CA GLU A 101 -8.03 17.09 0.33
C GLU A 101 -7.00 16.27 1.10
N LEU A 102 -6.77 15.00 0.71
CA LEU A 102 -5.95 14.04 1.43
C LEU A 102 -6.42 13.73 2.86
N ASP A 103 -7.72 13.87 3.13
CA ASP A 103 -8.31 13.48 4.41
C ASP A 103 -8.27 11.96 4.59
N LEU A 104 -7.86 11.48 5.77
CA LEU A 104 -7.88 10.06 6.09
C LEU A 104 -9.32 9.52 6.16
N LEU A 105 -9.68 8.69 5.18
CA LEU A 105 -10.97 8.01 5.13
C LEU A 105 -10.96 6.73 5.95
N TRP A 106 -9.89 5.94 5.83
CA TRP A 106 -9.66 4.74 6.65
C TRP A 106 -8.19 4.33 6.62
N ARG A 107 -7.79 3.56 7.64
CA ARG A 107 -6.48 2.91 7.77
C ARG A 107 -6.71 1.50 8.28
N VAL A 108 -6.07 0.51 7.67
CA VAL A 108 -6.15 -0.89 8.11
C VAL A 108 -4.78 -1.56 8.05
N LYS A 109 -4.41 -2.26 9.12
CA LYS A 109 -3.25 -3.15 9.14
C LYS A 109 -3.58 -4.38 8.30
N CYS A 110 -2.79 -4.63 7.25
CA CYS A 110 -3.05 -5.68 6.26
C CYS A 110 -1.97 -6.76 6.23
N ASP A 111 -0.85 -6.51 6.89
CA ASP A 111 0.24 -7.46 7.09
C ASP A 111 0.73 -7.36 8.54
N GLU A 112 1.46 -8.33 9.05
CA GLU A 112 2.12 -8.24 10.36
C GLU A 112 3.48 -7.53 10.27
N ALA A 113 4.16 -7.58 9.12
CA ALA A 113 5.48 -7.01 8.88
C ALA A 113 5.46 -5.86 7.86
N THR A 114 5.08 -6.10 6.61
CA THR A 114 5.14 -5.09 5.55
C THR A 114 4.08 -5.32 4.47
N CYS A 115 3.41 -4.26 4.03
CA CYS A 115 2.62 -4.23 2.80
C CYS A 115 3.51 -3.75 1.65
N PHE A 116 3.74 -4.60 0.66
CA PHE A 116 4.59 -4.28 -0.49
C PHE A 116 3.80 -3.72 -1.66
N GLN A 117 2.67 -4.32 -1.98
CA GLN A 117 1.92 -3.97 -3.19
C GLN A 117 0.42 -3.98 -2.93
N ILE A 118 -0.31 -3.19 -3.70
CA ILE A 118 -1.76 -3.13 -3.69
C ILE A 118 -2.31 -3.09 -5.13
N PHE A 119 -3.38 -3.83 -5.37
CA PHE A 119 -4.03 -3.97 -6.66
C PHE A 119 -5.53 -3.74 -6.53
N ALA A 120 -6.12 -2.99 -7.45
CA ALA A 120 -7.56 -2.99 -7.63
C ALA A 120 -7.99 -4.32 -8.25
N TYR A 121 -8.97 -4.99 -7.65
CA TYR A 121 -9.51 -6.27 -8.13
C TYR A 121 -11.03 -6.27 -8.00
N LYS A 122 -11.73 -6.11 -9.13
CA LYS A 122 -13.18 -5.87 -9.16
C LYS A 122 -13.53 -4.69 -8.23
N ASP A 123 -14.49 -4.87 -7.34
CA ASP A 123 -14.87 -3.89 -6.31
C ASP A 123 -14.06 -4.03 -5.01
N ASN A 124 -12.88 -4.66 -5.03
CA ASN A 124 -12.05 -4.88 -3.85
C ASN A 124 -10.60 -4.44 -4.11
N PHE A 125 -9.78 -4.50 -3.06
CA PHE A 125 -8.34 -4.35 -3.14
C PHE A 125 -7.67 -5.63 -2.68
N ILE A 126 -6.60 -6.04 -3.37
CA ILE A 126 -5.73 -7.13 -2.93
C ILE A 126 -4.39 -6.52 -2.56
N VAL A 127 -3.97 -6.79 -1.33
CA VAL A 127 -2.70 -6.35 -0.74
C VAL A 127 -1.78 -7.55 -0.70
N HIS A 128 -0.61 -7.39 -1.27
CA HIS A 128 0.49 -8.32 -1.15
C HIS A 128 1.42 -7.81 -0.06
N GLY A 129 1.34 -8.45 1.10
CA GLY A 129 2.24 -8.23 2.23
C GLY A 129 3.33 -9.29 2.31
N GLU A 130 4.23 -9.10 3.26
CA GLU A 130 5.38 -9.97 3.51
C GLU A 130 4.96 -11.32 4.09
N LEU A 131 3.96 -11.35 4.95
CA LEU A 131 3.47 -12.56 5.62
C LEU A 131 2.07 -12.95 5.15
N GLN A 132 1.32 -12.00 4.63
CA GLN A 132 -0.10 -12.12 4.33
C GLN A 132 -0.45 -11.60 2.94
N ILE A 133 -1.37 -12.30 2.27
CA ILE A 133 -2.14 -11.76 1.16
C ILE A 133 -3.52 -11.41 1.72
N THR A 134 -3.90 -10.13 1.61
CA THR A 134 -5.09 -9.59 2.27
C THR A 134 -6.02 -8.96 1.25
N CYS A 135 -7.30 -9.32 1.27
CA CYS A 135 -8.31 -8.66 0.45
C CYS A 135 -9.15 -7.69 1.30
N LEU A 136 -9.32 -6.47 0.81
CA LEU A 136 -10.13 -5.43 1.43
C LEU A 136 -11.33 -5.08 0.56
N HIS A 137 -12.44 -4.76 1.20
CA HIS A 137 -13.56 -4.06 0.55
C HIS A 137 -13.20 -2.57 0.30
N GLN A 138 -13.98 -1.88 -0.55
CA GLN A 138 -13.80 -0.43 -0.83
C GLN A 138 -13.82 0.49 0.41
N ASN A 139 -14.40 0.02 1.52
CA ASN A 139 -14.48 0.75 2.79
C ASN A 139 -13.35 0.39 3.77
N GLY A 140 -12.31 -0.33 3.31
CA GLY A 140 -11.18 -0.75 4.11
C GLY A 140 -11.41 -2.01 4.94
N LYS A 141 -12.65 -2.53 5.06
CA LYS A 141 -12.89 -3.76 5.84
C LYS A 141 -12.25 -4.96 5.17
N GLN A 142 -11.53 -5.76 5.95
CA GLN A 142 -10.96 -7.03 5.50
C GLN A 142 -12.08 -8.00 5.08
N LYS A 143 -11.94 -8.54 3.87
CA LYS A 143 -12.82 -9.54 3.27
C LYS A 143 -12.32 -10.96 3.57
N TRP A 144 -11.04 -11.20 3.32
CA TRP A 144 -10.34 -12.44 3.63
C TRP A 144 -8.84 -12.15 3.73
N GLU A 145 -8.11 -13.09 4.32
CA GLU A 145 -6.65 -13.06 4.44
C GLU A 145 -6.11 -14.49 4.31
N PHE A 146 -4.91 -14.60 3.74
CA PHE A 146 -4.16 -15.83 3.62
C PHE A 146 -2.73 -15.62 4.12
N SER A 147 -2.24 -16.49 4.99
CA SER A 147 -0.85 -16.55 5.43
C SER A 147 -0.16 -17.78 4.86
N GLY A 148 1.09 -17.61 4.44
CA GLY A 148 1.93 -18.69 3.93
C GLY A 148 2.69 -19.43 5.05
N THR A 149 3.51 -20.40 4.65
CA THR A 149 4.46 -21.06 5.55
C THR A 149 5.75 -20.25 5.75
N ASP A 150 5.99 -19.25 4.91
CA ASP A 150 7.15 -18.36 4.91
C ASP A 150 6.78 -17.04 4.22
N ILE A 151 7.71 -16.08 4.19
CA ILE A 151 7.51 -14.74 3.63
C ILE A 151 7.28 -14.78 2.11
N PHE A 152 6.38 -13.95 1.61
CA PHE A 152 5.99 -13.84 0.21
C PHE A 152 6.95 -12.98 -0.61
N VAL A 153 8.25 -13.16 -0.42
CA VAL A 153 9.31 -12.61 -1.28
C VAL A 153 10.20 -13.74 -1.74
N THR A 154 10.77 -13.63 -2.94
CA THR A 154 11.73 -14.60 -3.46
C THR A 154 13.16 -14.14 -3.16
N PRO A 155 14.15 -15.05 -3.11
CA PRO A 155 15.56 -14.70 -2.92
C PRO A 155 16.13 -13.73 -3.97
N ASN A 156 15.51 -13.64 -5.16
CA ASN A 156 15.89 -12.71 -6.21
C ASN A 156 15.06 -11.41 -6.22
N GLY A 157 14.05 -11.30 -5.35
CA GLY A 157 13.15 -10.15 -5.21
C GLY A 157 12.26 -9.91 -6.44
N LYS A 158 11.99 -10.94 -7.25
CA LYS A 158 11.22 -10.84 -8.50
C LYS A 158 10.22 -11.97 -8.64
N ASP A 159 9.19 -11.71 -9.44
CA ASP A 159 8.19 -12.68 -9.93
C ASP A 159 7.51 -13.50 -8.81
N ASN A 160 7.35 -12.88 -7.64
CA ASN A 160 6.79 -13.49 -6.44
C ASN A 160 5.28 -13.31 -6.30
N PHE A 161 4.65 -12.44 -7.10
CA PHE A 161 3.23 -12.16 -7.00
C PHE A 161 2.62 -11.72 -8.34
N GLN A 162 1.48 -12.30 -8.71
CA GLN A 162 0.66 -11.84 -9.84
C GLN A 162 -0.80 -12.25 -9.68
N ILE A 163 -1.71 -11.50 -10.29
CA ILE A 163 -3.15 -11.80 -10.36
C ILE A 163 -3.52 -11.99 -11.83
N VAL A 164 -3.99 -13.18 -12.19
CA VAL A 164 -4.36 -13.55 -13.57
C VAL A 164 -5.65 -14.35 -13.54
N ASP A 165 -6.65 -13.92 -14.31
CA ASP A 165 -7.93 -14.63 -14.47
C ASP A 165 -8.60 -15.06 -13.16
N GLY A 166 -8.57 -14.17 -12.16
CA GLY A 166 -9.16 -14.43 -10.84
C GLY A 166 -8.34 -15.35 -9.93
N CYS A 167 -7.12 -15.69 -10.34
CA CYS A 167 -6.17 -16.48 -9.56
C CYS A 167 -5.01 -15.60 -9.10
N ILE A 168 -4.61 -15.73 -7.84
CA ILE A 168 -3.40 -15.11 -7.29
C ILE A 168 -2.32 -16.17 -7.27
N TYR A 169 -1.22 -15.92 -7.97
CA TYR A 169 -0.02 -16.74 -7.91
C TYR A 169 0.96 -16.03 -6.99
N VAL A 170 1.30 -16.68 -5.88
CA VAL A 170 2.24 -16.14 -4.91
C VAL A 170 3.33 -17.17 -4.62
N THR A 171 4.59 -16.73 -4.63
CA THR A 171 5.76 -17.56 -4.38
C THR A 171 6.46 -17.07 -3.12
N ASN A 172 6.72 -17.97 -2.18
CA ASN A 172 7.43 -17.65 -0.94
C ASN A 172 8.96 -17.75 -1.09
N TRP A 173 9.68 -17.45 -0.01
CA TRP A 173 11.15 -17.47 0.05
C TRP A 173 11.75 -18.83 -0.31
N ASP A 174 11.12 -19.92 0.11
CA ASP A 174 11.49 -21.30 -0.20
C ASP A 174 11.16 -21.72 -1.64
N LEU A 175 10.73 -20.79 -2.50
CA LEU A 175 10.31 -21.02 -3.88
C LEU A 175 9.10 -21.95 -4.02
N VAL A 176 8.30 -22.06 -2.96
CA VAL A 176 7.01 -22.75 -3.00
C VAL A 176 5.98 -21.77 -3.53
N GLN A 177 5.35 -22.14 -4.64
CA GLN A 177 4.24 -21.39 -5.21
C GLN A 177 2.91 -21.93 -4.71
N VAL A 178 2.03 -21.01 -4.34
CA VAL A 178 0.62 -21.27 -3.99
C VAL A 178 -0.26 -20.49 -4.96
N ILE A 179 -1.35 -21.12 -5.39
CA ILE A 179 -2.39 -20.48 -6.20
C ILE A 179 -3.61 -20.27 -5.30
N LEU A 180 -4.10 -19.04 -5.22
CA LEU A 180 -5.29 -18.68 -4.46
C LEU A 180 -6.41 -18.24 -5.39
N ASP A 181 -7.64 -18.62 -5.08
CA ASP A 181 -8.83 -17.98 -5.66
C ASP A 181 -8.91 -16.54 -5.13
N ALA A 182 -8.85 -15.55 -6.02
CA ALA A 182 -8.79 -14.13 -5.65
C ALA A 182 -10.09 -13.59 -5.04
N ASP A 183 -11.21 -14.28 -5.23
CA ASP A 183 -12.48 -13.88 -4.64
C ASP A 183 -12.61 -14.34 -3.18
N THR A 184 -12.00 -15.47 -2.83
CA THR A 184 -12.19 -16.18 -1.54
C THR A 184 -10.93 -16.33 -0.69
N GLY A 185 -9.74 -16.17 -1.27
CA GLY A 185 -8.44 -16.38 -0.59
C GLY A 185 -8.10 -17.85 -0.34
N LYS A 186 -8.88 -18.80 -0.88
CA LYS A 186 -8.66 -20.23 -0.68
C LYS A 186 -7.59 -20.76 -1.62
N VAL A 187 -6.75 -21.67 -1.13
CA VAL A 187 -5.81 -22.42 -1.95
C VAL A 187 -6.56 -23.26 -2.96
N MET A 188 -6.16 -23.15 -4.22
CA MET A 188 -6.66 -23.94 -5.34
C MET A 188 -5.80 -25.20 -5.49
N ASN A 189 -6.44 -26.35 -5.71
CA ASN A 189 -5.75 -27.60 -6.02
C ASN A 189 -5.77 -27.87 -7.52
N GLU A 190 -4.95 -28.82 -7.98
CA GLU A 190 -5.01 -29.34 -9.35
C GLU A 190 -6.43 -29.86 -9.64
N GLY A 191 -7.19 -29.10 -10.44
CA GLY A 191 -8.60 -29.37 -10.77
C GLY A 191 -9.56 -28.21 -10.51
N ASP A 192 -9.14 -27.18 -9.76
CA ASP A 192 -9.96 -26.00 -9.44
C ASP A 192 -9.82 -24.86 -10.46
N GLN A 193 -9.06 -25.04 -11.55
CA GLN A 193 -8.97 -24.04 -12.62
C GLN A 193 -10.33 -23.88 -13.34
N PRO A 194 -10.76 -22.64 -13.63
CA PRO A 194 -12.04 -22.38 -14.31
C PRO A 194 -12.12 -22.95 -15.73
#